data_AF-A0A356QEX6-F1
#
_entry.id   AF-A0A356QEX6-F1
#
_cell.length_a   1.000
_cell.length_b   1.000
_cell.length_c   1.000
_cell.angle_alpha   90.00
_cell.angle_beta   90.00
_cell.angle_gamma   90.00
#
_symmetry.space_group_name_H-M   'P 1'
#
loop_
_entity.id
_entity.type
_entity.pdbx_description
1 polymer ?
#
loop_
_entity_poly.entity_id
_entity_poly.type
_entity_poly.pdbx_seq_one_letter_code
_entity_poly.pdbx_strand_id
1 'polypeptide(L)'
;AYLSTQMFTGRAAFLLTGAVMATAMSANVFFWIIPGQRRMVKAMKAGEAPNPLDGKRGKQRSVHNTYFTLPVVLLMVSNHYSFIYAHELSWVVMVLFIFAGALIRQFFVLMHAGNIQPA
;
A
#
# COMPACT_ATOMS: atom_id res chain seq x y z
N ALA A 1 -12.14 3.50 -7.16
CA ALA A 1 -11.77 3.92 -8.52
C ALA A 1 -12.93 4.66 -9.20
N TYR A 2 -14.04 3.97 -9.49
CA TYR A 2 -15.22 4.54 -10.15
C TYR A 2 -15.73 5.86 -9.54
N LEU A 3 -15.98 5.90 -8.22
CA LEU A 3 -16.47 7.12 -7.56
C LEU A 3 -15.51 8.31 -7.73
N SER A 4 -14.19 8.07 -7.66
CA SER A 4 -13.19 9.13 -7.78
C SER A 4 -13.19 9.77 -9.18
N THR A 5 -13.27 8.95 -10.23
CA THR A 5 -13.30 9.42 -11.62
C THR A 5 -14.62 10.07 -12.03
N GLN A 6 -15.71 9.82 -11.31
CA GLN A 6 -17.00 10.47 -11.56
C GLN A 6 -17.13 11.81 -10.81
N MET A 7 -16.46 11.95 -9.66
CA MET A 7 -16.51 13.16 -8.83
C MET A 7 -15.40 14.17 -9.16
N PHE A 8 -14.28 13.72 -9.71
CA PHE A 8 -13.10 14.55 -9.98
C PHE A 8 -12.63 14.43 -11.42
N THR A 9 -11.94 15.46 -11.91
CA THR A 9 -11.27 15.41 -13.22
C THR A 9 -10.28 14.24 -13.26
N GLY A 10 -10.09 13.61 -14.42
CA GLY A 10 -9.31 12.36 -14.54
C GLY A 10 -7.94 12.42 -13.84
N ARG A 11 -7.20 13.52 -14.04
CA ARG A 11 -5.91 13.76 -13.36
C ARG A 11 -6.04 13.80 -11.83
N ALA A 12 -7.02 14.54 -11.31
CA ALA A 12 -7.26 14.66 -9.87
C ALA A 12 -7.73 13.34 -9.26
N ALA A 13 -8.55 12.57 -9.99
CA ALA A 13 -9.06 11.28 -9.52
C ALA A 13 -7.95 10.27 -9.21
N PHE A 14 -6.92 10.18 -10.06
CA PHE A 14 -5.77 9.29 -9.85
C PHE A 14 -4.91 9.76 -8.68
N LEU A 15 -4.58 11.05 -8.63
CA LEU A 15 -3.78 11.64 -7.56
C LEU A 15 -4.46 11.50 -6.19
N LEU A 16 -5.75 11.80 -6.08
CA LEU A 16 -6.49 11.68 -4.82
C LEU A 16 -6.60 10.22 -4.37
N THR A 17 -6.82 9.29 -5.30
CA THR A 17 -6.85 7.85 -4.97
C THR A 17 -5.49 7.38 -4.44
N GLY A 18 -4.41 7.78 -5.10
CA GLY A 18 -3.05 7.52 -4.64
C GLY A 18 -2.78 8.15 -3.27
N ALA A 19 -3.21 9.39 -3.07
CA ALA A 19 -3.00 10.14 -1.83
C ALA A 19 -3.72 9.47 -0.65
N VAL A 20 -4.98 9.05 -0.82
CA VAL A 20 -5.73 8.33 0.22
C VAL A 20 -5.03 7.03 0.61
N MET A 21 -4.54 6.26 -0.36
CA MET A 21 -3.77 5.04 -0.06
C MET A 21 -2.48 5.35 0.70
N ALA A 22 -1.73 6.38 0.28
CA ALA A 22 -0.51 6.81 0.98
C ALA A 22 -0.79 7.31 2.41
N THR A 23 -1.88 8.07 2.60
CA THR A 23 -2.33 8.51 3.93
C THR A 23 -2.67 7.32 4.82
N ALA A 24 -3.38 6.32 4.29
CA ALA A 24 -3.67 5.10 5.03
C ALA A 24 -2.38 4.34 5.40
N MET A 25 -1.36 4.31 4.54
CA MET A 25 -0.06 3.72 4.85
C MET A 25 0.63 4.45 6.00
N SER A 26 0.63 5.77 5.98
CA SER A 26 1.20 6.61 7.05
C SER A 26 0.45 6.41 8.38
N ALA A 27 -0.88 6.34 8.33
CA ALA A 27 -1.71 6.07 9.51
C ALA A 27 -1.41 4.68 10.12
N ASN A 28 -1.22 3.65 9.28
CA ASN A 28 -0.80 2.32 9.73
C ASN A 28 0.51 2.38 10.53
N VAL A 29 1.48 3.17 10.08
CA VAL A 29 2.77 3.32 10.75
C VAL A 29 2.64 4.10 12.06
N PHE A 30 1.98 5.26 12.00
CA PHE A 30 1.90 6.19 13.12
C PHE A 30 1.07 5.66 14.30
N PHE A 31 -0.08 5.04 14.03
CA PHE A 31 -0.99 4.59 15.08
C PHE A 31 -0.74 3.16 15.56
N TRP A 32 -0.21 2.27 14.71
CA TRP A 32 -0.11 0.85 15.04
C TRP A 32 1.34 0.37 15.16
N ILE A 33 2.18 0.62 14.15
CA ILE A 33 3.53 0.03 14.08
C ILE A 33 4.47 0.69 15.10
N ILE A 34 4.65 2.01 15.04
CA ILE A 34 5.61 2.71 15.92
C ILE A 34 5.25 2.56 17.40
N PRO A 35 3.98 2.76 17.85
CA PRO A 35 3.63 2.61 19.25
C PRO A 35 3.81 1.18 19.75
N GLY A 36 3.47 0.17 18.94
CA GLY A 36 3.68 -1.24 19.25
C GLY A 36 5.15 -1.60 19.38
N GLN A 37 5.97 -1.16 18.43
CA GLN A 37 7.43 -1.35 18.47
C GLN A 37 8.06 -0.71 19.71
N ARG A 38 7.64 0.51 20.07
CA ARG A 38 8.13 1.18 21.30
C ARG A 38 7.81 0.39 22.57
N ARG A 39 6.59 -0.18 22.68
CA ARG A 39 6.21 -1.03 23.81
C ARG A 39 7.04 -2.31 23.87
N MET A 40 7.23 -2.98 22.73
CA MET A 40 8.05 -4.19 22.66
C MET A 40 9.50 -3.92 23.07
N VAL A 41 10.11 -2.84 22.56
CA VAL A 41 11.49 -2.45 22.92
C VAL A 41 11.59 -2.10 24.41
N LYS A 42 10.60 -1.42 24.98
CA LYS A 42 10.57 -1.10 26.42
C LYS A 42 10.53 -2.38 27.27
N ALA A 43 9.67 -3.35 26.93
CA ALA A 43 9.57 -4.62 27.64
C ALA A 43 10.89 -5.42 27.57
N MET A 44 11.50 -5.53 26.38
CA MET A 44 12.80 -6.21 26.22
C MET A 44 13.91 -5.55 27.06
N LYS A 45 13.95 -4.21 27.12
CA LYS A 45 14.92 -3.49 27.96
C LYS A 45 14.70 -3.71 29.45
N ALA A 46 13.46 -3.99 29.87
CA ALA A 46 13.12 -4.32 31.25
C ALA A 46 13.33 -5.81 31.59
N GLY A 47 13.76 -6.65 30.63
CA GLY A 47 13.86 -8.10 30.82
C GLY A 47 12.52 -8.83 30.79
N GLU A 48 11.43 -8.14 30.42
CA GLU A 48 10.08 -8.71 30.33
C GLU A 48 9.84 -9.31 28.93
N ALA A 49 8.95 -10.30 28.87
CA ALA A 49 8.52 -10.89 27.60
C ALA A 49 7.65 -9.88 26.81
N PRO A 50 7.98 -9.56 25.54
CA PRO A 50 7.19 -8.63 24.73
C PRO A 50 5.78 -9.16 24.45
N ASN A 51 4.78 -8.27 24.43
CA ASN A 51 3.42 -8.63 24.07
C ASN A 51 3.36 -9.15 22.61
N PRO A 52 2.95 -10.42 22.38
CA PRO A 52 2.88 -10.99 21.02
C PRO A 52 1.88 -10.27 20.10
N LEU A 53 0.86 -9.61 20.66
CA LEU A 53 -0.16 -8.90 19.88
C LEU A 53 0.40 -7.68 19.15
N ASP A 54 1.39 -6.99 19.74
CA ASP A 54 2.02 -5.82 19.12
C ASP A 54 2.77 -6.21 17.85
N GLY A 55 3.51 -7.32 17.89
CA GLY A 55 4.18 -7.88 16.72
C GLY A 55 3.20 -8.36 15.64
N LYS A 56 2.14 -9.09 16.03
CA LYS A 56 1.12 -9.58 15.08
C LYS A 56 0.42 -8.43 14.34
N ARG A 57 -0.04 -7.40 15.06
CA ARG A 57 -0.68 -6.23 14.47
C ARG A 57 0.30 -5.44 13.59
N GLY A 58 1.53 -5.25 14.06
CA GLY A 58 2.58 -4.60 13.27
C GLY A 58 2.85 -5.30 11.94
N LYS A 59 2.99 -6.64 11.97
CA LYS A 59 3.16 -7.46 10.76
C LYS A 59 1.97 -7.30 9.81
N GLN A 60 0.74 -7.42 10.31
CA GLN A 60 -0.45 -7.27 9.50
C GLN A 60 -0.47 -5.91 8.78
N ARG A 61 -0.25 -4.80 9.50
CA ARG A 61 -0.22 -3.45 8.90
C ARG A 61 0.94 -3.25 7.91
N SER A 62 2.10 -3.82 8.19
CA SER A 62 3.25 -3.81 7.29
C SER A 62 2.96 -4.56 5.97
N VAL A 63 2.24 -5.68 6.04
CA VAL A 63 1.76 -6.40 4.85
C VAL A 63 0.80 -5.52 4.05
N HIS A 64 -0.16 -4.84 4.68
CA HIS A 64 -1.04 -3.92 3.94
C HIS A 64 -0.24 -2.83 3.21
N ASN A 65 0.73 -2.20 3.90
CA ASN A 65 1.57 -1.17 3.29
C ASN A 65 2.43 -1.70 2.14
N THR A 66 2.95 -2.92 2.28
CA THR A 66 3.74 -3.63 1.26
C THR A 66 2.97 -3.75 -0.06
N TYR A 67 1.68 -4.08 -0.01
CA TYR A 67 0.85 -4.21 -1.20
C TYR A 67 0.41 -2.87 -1.79
N PHE A 68 0.35 -1.80 -0.98
CA PHE A 68 -0.02 -0.48 -1.46
C PHE A 68 1.12 0.27 -2.14
N THR A 69 2.40 -0.11 -1.93
CA THR A 69 3.53 0.62 -2.49
C THR A 69 3.48 0.74 -4.02
N LEU A 70 3.30 -0.37 -4.74
CA LEU A 70 3.30 -0.35 -6.21
C LEU A 70 2.07 0.37 -6.77
N PRO A 71 0.83 0.09 -6.31
CA PRO A 71 -0.34 0.86 -6.70
C PRO A 71 -0.17 2.37 -6.50
N VAL A 72 0.32 2.81 -5.34
CA VAL A 72 0.51 4.24 -5.04
C VAL A 72 1.50 4.87 -6.01
N VAL A 73 2.65 4.23 -6.25
CA VAL A 73 3.66 4.75 -7.20
C VAL A 73 3.06 4.87 -8.60
N LEU A 74 2.35 3.84 -9.07
CA LEU A 74 1.72 3.85 -10.39
C LEU A 74 0.70 4.97 -10.55
N LEU A 75 -0.16 5.22 -9.54
CA LEU A 75 -1.16 6.29 -9.60
C LEU A 75 -0.57 7.69 -9.46
N MET A 76 0.55 7.86 -8.75
CA MET A 76 1.22 9.16 -8.66
C MET A 76 1.96 9.50 -9.95
N VAL A 77 2.63 8.51 -10.54
CA VAL A 77 3.38 8.67 -11.80
C VAL A 77 2.45 8.78 -13.00
N SER A 78 1.25 8.19 -12.97
CA SER A 78 0.30 8.23 -14.09
C SER A 78 -0.09 9.65 -14.50
N ASN A 79 0.03 10.63 -13.60
CA ASN A 79 -0.21 12.02 -13.90
C ASN A 79 0.78 12.61 -14.95
N HIS A 80 1.94 12.00 -15.15
CA HIS A 80 2.88 12.41 -16.20
C HIS A 80 2.47 11.94 -17.60
N TYR A 81 1.41 11.12 -17.72
CA TYR A 81 0.98 10.50 -18.96
C TYR A 81 -0.51 10.80 -19.20
N SER A 82 -0.78 11.85 -19.97
CA SER A 82 -2.14 12.36 -20.20
C SER A 82 -3.11 11.34 -20.80
N PHE A 83 -2.62 10.40 -21.61
CA PHE A 83 -3.44 9.35 -22.20
C PHE A 83 -4.07 8.40 -21.17
N ILE A 84 -3.49 8.28 -19.97
CA ILE A 84 -3.96 7.36 -18.92
C ILE A 84 -5.28 7.84 -18.29
N TYR A 85 -5.45 9.16 -18.15
CA TYR A 85 -6.59 9.75 -17.44
C TYR A 85 -7.55 10.52 -18.34
N ALA A 86 -7.20 10.77 -19.61
CA ALA A 86 -8.04 11.52 -20.55
C ALA A 86 -9.20 10.70 -21.13
N HIS A 87 -9.17 9.37 -21.02
CA HIS A 87 -10.21 8.49 -21.56
C HIS A 87 -11.42 8.37 -20.61
N GLU A 88 -12.63 8.22 -21.16
CA GLU A 88 -13.88 8.07 -20.38
C GLU A 88 -13.84 6.83 -19.46
N LEU A 89 -13.17 5.77 -19.91
CA LEU A 89 -12.90 4.54 -19.16
C LEU A 89 -11.65 4.61 -18.27
N SER A 90 -11.14 5.81 -17.94
CA SER A 90 -9.96 5.98 -17.07
C SER A 90 -10.10 5.27 -15.71
N TRP A 91 -11.33 5.08 -15.22
CA TRP A 91 -11.61 4.31 -14.01
C TRP A 91 -11.20 2.84 -14.13
N VAL A 92 -11.34 2.23 -15.31
CA VAL A 92 -10.91 0.86 -15.60
C VAL A 92 -9.39 0.79 -15.54
N VAL A 93 -8.71 1.76 -16.16
CA VAL A 93 -7.25 1.85 -16.13
C VAL A 93 -6.73 1.99 -14.70
N MET A 94 -7.39 2.81 -13.87
CA MET A 94 -7.05 2.94 -12.45
C MET A 94 -7.22 1.61 -11.70
N VAL A 95 -8.30 0.87 -11.95
CA VAL A 95 -8.51 -0.47 -11.37
C VAL A 95 -7.40 -1.41 -11.80
N LEU A 96 -7.06 -1.45 -13.08
CA LEU A 96 -5.99 -2.29 -13.62
C LEU A 96 -4.64 -1.96 -12.99
N PHE A 97 -4.31 -0.68 -12.78
CA PHE A 97 -3.07 -0.30 -12.12
C PHE A 97 -3.00 -0.75 -10.66
N ILE A 98 -4.10 -0.63 -9.92
CA ILE A 98 -4.16 -1.09 -8.54
C ILE A 98 -4.01 -2.62 -8.48
N PHE A 99 -4.74 -3.36 -9.31
CA PHE A 99 -4.66 -4.82 -9.35
C PHE A 99 -3.29 -5.31 -9.84
N ALA A 100 -2.77 -4.76 -10.93
CA ALA A 100 -1.45 -5.10 -11.45
C ALA A 100 -0.36 -4.82 -10.42
N GLY A 101 -0.39 -3.66 -9.76
CA GLY A 101 0.55 -3.33 -8.69
C GLY A 101 0.51 -4.34 -7.53
N ALA A 102 -0.69 -4.75 -7.10
CA ALA A 102 -0.85 -5.76 -6.06
C ALA A 102 -0.36 -7.16 -6.50
N LEU A 103 -0.64 -7.57 -7.74
CA LEU A 103 -0.22 -8.87 -8.28
C LEU A 103 1.30 -8.94 -8.51
N ILE A 104 1.90 -7.88 -9.05
CA ILE A 104 3.36 -7.77 -9.18
C ILE A 104 3.99 -7.88 -7.80
N ARG A 105 3.44 -7.18 -6.80
CA ARG A 105 3.94 -7.29 -5.43
C ARG A 105 3.81 -8.71 -4.90
N GLN A 106 2.68 -9.37 -5.15
CA GLN A 106 2.45 -10.74 -4.72
C GLN A 106 3.46 -11.71 -5.32
N PHE A 107 3.76 -11.59 -6.62
CA PHE A 107 4.81 -12.36 -7.27
C PHE A 107 6.16 -12.18 -6.56
N PHE A 108 6.57 -10.94 -6.31
CA PHE A 108 7.83 -10.67 -5.60
C PHE A 108 7.82 -11.21 -4.17
N VAL A 109 6.71 -11.10 -3.44
CA VAL A 109 6.61 -11.65 -2.08
C VAL A 109 6.80 -13.17 -2.08
N LEU A 110 6.16 -13.88 -3.01
CA LEU A 110 6.30 -15.33 -3.14
C LEU A 110 7.71 -15.75 -3.58
N MET A 111 8.32 -14.98 -4.48
CA MET A 111 9.70 -15.19 -4.93
C MET A 111 10.71 -15.02 -3.79
N HIS A 112 10.63 -13.94 -3.01
CA HIS A 112 11.53 -13.70 -1.87
C HIS A 112 11.28 -14.68 -0.71
N ALA A 113 10.08 -15.25 -0.62
CA ALA A 113 9.78 -16.33 0.33
C ALA A 113 10.33 -17.70 -0.11
N GLY A 114 10.93 -17.80 -1.29
CA GLY A 114 11.46 -19.05 -1.84
C GLY A 114 10.39 -20.00 -2.42
N ASN A 115 9.13 -19.56 -2.49
CA ASN A 115 8.02 -20.37 -3.01
C ASN A 115 7.94 -20.37 -4.55
N ILE A 116 8.58 -19.40 -5.20
CA ILE A 116 8.66 -19.28 -6.67
C ILE A 116 10.11 -19.00 -7.03
N GLN A 117 10.72 -19.89 -7.81
CA GLN A 117 12.02 -19.66 -8.42
C GLN A 117 11.79 -19.33 -9.90
N PRO A 118 12.21 -18.15 -10.39
CA PRO A 118 12.23 -17.91 -11.82
C PRO A 118 13.22 -18.90 -12.45
N ALA A 119 12.82 -19.48 -13.59
CA ALA A 119 13.62 -20.43 -14.37
C ALA A 119 14.91 -19.80 -14.89
#